data_AF-A0A7W1IQ85-F1
#
_entry.id   AF-A0A7W1IQ85-F1
#
_cell.length_a   1.000
_cell.length_b   1.000
_cell.length_c   1.000
_cell.angle_alpha   90.00
_cell.angle_beta   90.00
_cell.angle_gamma   90.00
#
_symmetry.space_group_name_H-M   'P 1'
#
loop_
_entity.id
_entity.type
_entity.pdbx_description
1 polymer ?
#
loop_
_entity_poly.entity_id
_entity_poly.type
_entity_poly.pdbx_seq_one_letter_code
_entity_poly.pdbx_strand_id
1 'polypeptide(L)'
;VKSRKQNVAPTNTKKLKIYFGVVIALIIAIVFFALYQQANPLFKEFTKNIDLSWISIGWCLFTVWGFLVMYGLVFYREVKIFSEWDVRFNRTLENTTTTDEPKELNNNTVIALSLFGILNLMLIFVNALDLTNLFGSHELPKGVYLSDFVHNAVWSLIFSIIIAVGLIMWFFKGDLNFNKQSKTLKLLVYLWILQSAVMVISAMVRNSWYVAEYQLTYLRIGVYVFLSLSLIGLFITFLKINKTKSAWYLVRQNFEAWFLLLSLCSFVNWDKIISDYNIAHAKTFKALDKSYLVGLSNANLPELTTVFFGDKKDSLFNTTENFQKRYEFKQYSWRLYEFMIENKKETWQSFNLRDKAIARKMNEHFKNDHITHMGLDNWGLVELKNILTLKKLKVLNLSNVPVDFELITFFKALEELSFNNFNGNRLQNILLNKNLKKFEVINYYEGVREFQIFQALKKLEVISLPTITNDELLKLNGHPSLKTLQLTTIYDEQKEFIKNKRLSFKVKEVGYANR
;
A
#
# COMPACT_ATOMS: atom_id res chain seq x y z
N VAL A 1 -31.37 -20.00 -76.62
CA VAL A 1 -31.89 -19.92 -75.22
C VAL A 1 -30.78 -20.36 -74.26
N LYS A 2 -30.07 -19.42 -73.63
CA LYS A 2 -29.11 -19.71 -72.54
C LYS A 2 -29.63 -18.98 -71.30
N SER A 3 -30.17 -19.72 -70.34
CA SER A 3 -30.72 -19.17 -69.11
C SER A 3 -29.59 -18.73 -68.17
N ARG A 4 -29.59 -17.45 -67.84
CA ARG A 4 -28.85 -16.90 -66.68
C ARG A 4 -29.46 -17.51 -65.41
N LYS A 5 -28.75 -18.46 -64.78
CA LYS A 5 -29.01 -18.79 -63.37
C LYS A 5 -28.41 -17.69 -62.50
N GLN A 6 -29.23 -16.74 -62.08
CA GLN A 6 -28.91 -15.88 -60.95
C GLN A 6 -28.94 -16.73 -59.67
N ASN A 7 -27.77 -16.97 -59.08
CA ASN A 7 -27.67 -17.54 -57.73
C ASN A 7 -28.07 -16.45 -56.71
N VAL A 8 -29.36 -16.35 -56.42
CA VAL A 8 -29.86 -15.57 -55.28
C VAL A 8 -29.68 -16.43 -54.03
N ALA A 9 -28.67 -16.13 -53.21
CA ALA A 9 -28.54 -16.76 -51.89
C ALA A 9 -29.78 -16.42 -51.04
N PRO A 10 -30.38 -17.37 -50.29
CA PRO A 10 -31.64 -17.15 -49.58
C PRO A 10 -31.45 -16.13 -48.45
N THR A 11 -32.17 -15.02 -48.53
CA THR A 11 -32.20 -13.86 -47.61
C THR A 11 -32.40 -14.23 -46.13
N ASN A 12 -33.02 -15.37 -45.83
CA ASN A 12 -33.21 -15.86 -44.45
C ASN A 12 -31.89 -16.19 -43.73
N THR A 13 -30.88 -16.70 -44.43
CA THR A 13 -29.59 -17.07 -43.82
C THR A 13 -28.75 -15.84 -43.41
N LYS A 14 -28.90 -14.73 -44.14
CA LYS A 14 -28.28 -13.43 -43.78
C LYS A 14 -28.93 -12.82 -42.54
N LYS A 15 -30.27 -12.79 -42.48
CA LYS A 15 -31.01 -12.27 -41.31
C LYS A 15 -30.67 -13.05 -40.04
N LEU A 16 -30.63 -14.38 -40.12
CA LEU A 16 -30.29 -15.24 -38.97
C LEU A 16 -28.89 -14.95 -38.40
N LYS A 17 -27.89 -14.76 -39.27
CA LYS A 17 -26.52 -14.40 -38.85
C LYS A 17 -26.44 -13.02 -38.20
N ILE A 18 -27.24 -12.06 -38.65
CA ILE A 18 -27.34 -10.73 -38.04
C ILE A 18 -27.96 -10.83 -36.64
N TYR A 19 -29.06 -11.56 -36.47
CA TYR A 19 -29.67 -11.77 -35.16
C TYR A 19 -28.71 -12.44 -34.17
N PHE A 20 -28.02 -13.49 -34.61
CA PHE A 20 -27.02 -14.17 -33.78
C PHE A 20 -25.88 -13.23 -33.36
N GLY A 21 -25.43 -12.36 -34.28
CA GLY A 21 -24.44 -11.35 -33.98
C GLY A 21 -24.89 -10.29 -32.96
N VAL A 22 -26.14 -9.84 -33.05
CA VAL A 22 -26.71 -8.88 -32.08
C VAL A 22 -26.85 -9.53 -30.70
N VAL A 23 -27.22 -10.82 -30.63
CA VAL A 23 -27.26 -11.56 -29.36
C VAL A 23 -25.87 -11.62 -28.71
N ILE A 24 -24.81 -11.88 -29.49
CA ILE A 24 -23.43 -11.84 -28.98
C ILE A 24 -23.09 -10.44 -28.44
N ALA A 25 -23.43 -9.38 -29.17
CA ALA A 25 -23.20 -8.01 -28.71
C ALA A 25 -23.93 -7.71 -27.38
N LEU A 26 -25.15 -8.21 -27.21
CA LEU A 26 -25.91 -8.06 -25.96
C LEU A 26 -25.27 -8.83 -24.80
N ILE A 27 -24.79 -10.06 -25.02
CA ILE A 27 -24.07 -10.83 -24.00
C ILE A 27 -22.82 -10.08 -23.54
N ILE A 28 -22.03 -9.56 -24.48
CA ILE A 28 -20.85 -8.75 -24.15
C ILE A 28 -21.26 -7.49 -23.40
N ALA A 29 -22.33 -6.81 -23.82
CA ALA A 29 -22.82 -5.62 -23.13
C ALA A 29 -23.25 -5.91 -21.67
N ILE A 30 -23.84 -7.08 -21.39
CA ILE A 30 -24.16 -7.51 -20.01
C ILE A 30 -22.87 -7.65 -19.17
N VAL A 31 -21.79 -8.20 -19.75
CA VAL A 31 -20.49 -8.27 -19.06
C VAL A 31 -19.98 -6.87 -18.74
N PHE A 32 -20.02 -5.93 -19.70
CA PHE A 32 -19.63 -4.54 -19.46
C PHE A 32 -20.52 -3.85 -18.42
N PHE A 33 -21.81 -4.16 -18.39
CA PHE A 33 -22.74 -3.63 -17.41
C PHE A 33 -22.35 -4.06 -16.00
N ALA A 34 -22.06 -5.35 -15.80
CA ALA A 34 -21.56 -5.87 -14.53
C ALA A 34 -20.22 -5.23 -14.12
N LEU A 35 -19.29 -5.05 -15.07
CA LEU A 35 -18.00 -4.38 -14.80
C LEU A 35 -18.20 -2.91 -14.42
N TYR A 36 -19.10 -2.18 -15.08
CA TYR A 36 -19.38 -0.78 -14.74
C TYR A 36 -20.13 -0.64 -13.41
N GLN A 37 -21.00 -1.59 -13.05
CA GLN A 37 -21.59 -1.65 -11.69
C GLN A 37 -20.51 -1.81 -10.62
N GLN A 38 -19.47 -2.59 -10.86
CA GLN A 38 -18.37 -2.73 -9.92
C GLN A 38 -17.45 -1.49 -9.92
N ALA A 39 -17.27 -0.86 -11.08
CA ALA A 39 -16.39 0.31 -11.25
C ALA A 39 -16.97 1.62 -10.69
N ASN A 40 -18.29 1.77 -10.62
CA ASN A 40 -18.93 3.03 -10.21
C ASN A 40 -20.05 2.76 -9.18
N PRO A 41 -19.97 3.34 -7.95
CA PRO A 41 -20.91 3.02 -6.89
C PRO A 41 -22.29 3.62 -7.15
N LEU A 42 -22.33 4.80 -7.78
CA LEU A 42 -23.57 5.48 -8.13
C LEU A 42 -24.31 4.71 -9.23
N PHE A 43 -23.55 4.18 -10.20
CA PHE A 43 -24.13 3.31 -11.21
C PHE A 43 -24.65 2.01 -10.59
N LYS A 44 -23.91 1.41 -9.64
CA LYS A 44 -24.36 0.25 -8.87
C LYS A 44 -25.65 0.52 -8.11
N GLU A 45 -25.73 1.65 -7.42
CA GLU A 45 -26.89 2.04 -6.64
C GLU A 45 -28.11 2.33 -7.54
N PHE A 46 -27.91 3.04 -8.65
CA PHE A 46 -28.96 3.31 -9.63
C PHE A 46 -29.52 2.01 -10.23
N THR A 47 -28.66 1.02 -10.44
CA THR A 47 -29.01 -0.27 -11.04
C THR A 47 -29.22 -1.38 -10.02
N LYS A 48 -29.41 -1.05 -8.73
CA LYS A 48 -29.50 -2.02 -7.62
C LYS A 48 -30.55 -3.11 -7.79
N ASN A 49 -31.61 -2.84 -8.55
CA ASN A 49 -32.68 -3.80 -8.82
C ASN A 49 -32.27 -4.89 -9.83
N ILE A 50 -31.12 -4.73 -10.49
CA ILE A 50 -30.55 -5.67 -11.45
C ILE A 50 -29.35 -6.35 -10.77
N ASP A 51 -29.61 -7.51 -10.17
CA ASP A 51 -28.57 -8.31 -9.51
C ASP A 51 -27.89 -9.26 -10.51
N LEU A 52 -26.63 -8.98 -10.81
CA LEU A 52 -25.75 -9.81 -11.63
C LEU A 52 -24.62 -10.44 -10.82
N SER A 53 -24.75 -10.51 -9.49
CA SER A 53 -23.74 -11.10 -8.59
C SER A 53 -23.45 -12.57 -8.89
N TRP A 54 -24.38 -13.28 -9.52
CA TRP A 54 -24.19 -14.65 -10.00
C TRP A 54 -23.13 -14.76 -11.12
N ILE A 55 -22.85 -13.68 -11.86
CA ILE A 55 -21.81 -13.61 -12.90
C ILE A 55 -20.47 -13.28 -12.23
N SER A 56 -19.76 -14.31 -11.78
CA SER A 56 -18.40 -14.16 -11.25
C SER A 56 -17.34 -14.30 -12.35
N ILE A 57 -16.16 -13.70 -12.15
CA ILE A 57 -15.03 -13.88 -13.07
C ILE A 57 -14.64 -15.36 -13.21
N GLY A 58 -14.74 -16.13 -12.11
CA GLY A 58 -14.52 -17.57 -12.09
C GLY A 58 -15.53 -18.31 -12.96
N TRP A 59 -16.81 -17.92 -12.89
CA TRP A 59 -17.85 -18.47 -13.77
C TRP A 59 -17.58 -18.14 -15.24
N CYS A 60 -17.25 -16.89 -15.58
CA CYS A 60 -16.91 -16.52 -16.96
C CYS A 60 -15.70 -17.31 -17.50
N LEU A 61 -14.62 -17.44 -16.72
CA LEU A 61 -13.45 -18.21 -17.10
C LEU A 61 -13.79 -19.69 -17.27
N PHE A 62 -14.54 -20.28 -16.33
CA PHE A 62 -15.02 -21.66 -16.42
C PHE A 62 -15.86 -21.88 -17.68
N THR A 63 -16.78 -20.97 -17.99
CA THR A 63 -17.64 -21.07 -19.18
C THR A 63 -16.84 -20.91 -20.47
N VAL A 64 -15.96 -19.92 -20.57
CA VAL A 64 -15.10 -19.72 -21.77
C VAL A 64 -14.16 -20.91 -21.97
N TRP A 65 -13.52 -21.38 -20.91
CA TRP A 65 -12.62 -22.53 -20.97
C TRP A 65 -13.37 -23.81 -21.29
N GLY A 66 -14.56 -24.00 -20.72
CA GLY A 66 -15.48 -25.08 -21.06
C GLY A 66 -15.87 -25.05 -22.54
N PHE A 67 -16.23 -23.89 -23.09
CA PHE A 67 -16.50 -23.75 -24.53
C PHE A 67 -15.25 -23.99 -25.40
N LEU A 68 -14.07 -23.57 -24.96
CA LEU A 68 -12.81 -23.85 -25.68
C LEU A 68 -12.50 -25.35 -25.70
N VAL A 69 -12.67 -26.05 -24.58
CA VAL A 69 -12.50 -27.51 -24.49
C VAL A 69 -13.56 -28.20 -25.35
N MET A 70 -14.83 -27.83 -25.22
CA MET A 70 -15.90 -28.38 -26.04
C MET A 70 -15.66 -28.12 -27.53
N TYR A 71 -15.16 -26.93 -27.90
CA TYR A 71 -14.76 -26.62 -29.27
C TYR A 71 -13.60 -27.50 -29.73
N GLY A 72 -12.56 -27.67 -28.90
CA GLY A 72 -11.44 -28.58 -29.19
C GLY A 72 -11.85 -30.06 -29.30
N LEU A 73 -12.84 -30.50 -28.53
CA LEU A 73 -13.38 -31.86 -28.54
C LEU A 73 -14.31 -32.11 -29.74
N VAL A 74 -15.20 -31.16 -30.05
CA VAL A 74 -16.19 -31.27 -31.15
C VAL A 74 -15.54 -31.03 -32.51
N PHE A 75 -14.59 -30.10 -32.58
CA PHE A 75 -13.83 -29.79 -33.80
C PHE A 75 -12.42 -30.36 -33.73
N TYR A 76 -12.30 -31.65 -33.38
CA TYR A 76 -11.05 -32.40 -33.52
C TYR A 76 -10.54 -32.28 -34.97
N ARG A 77 -9.55 -31.41 -35.18
CA ARG A 77 -8.83 -31.23 -36.44
C ARG A 77 -7.36 -31.48 -36.15
N GLU A 78 -6.75 -32.36 -36.94
CA GLU A 78 -5.30 -32.55 -36.99
C GLU A 78 -4.58 -31.19 -36.98
N VAL A 79 -3.69 -31.03 -36.01
CA VAL A 79 -2.89 -29.83 -35.82
C VAL A 79 -1.80 -29.78 -36.90
N LYS A 80 -2.14 -29.32 -38.11
CA LYS A 80 -1.19 -28.87 -39.17
C LYS A 80 -0.54 -27.51 -38.87
N ILE A 81 -0.59 -27.07 -37.61
CA ILE A 81 -0.33 -25.70 -37.18
C ILE A 81 1.16 -25.31 -37.25
N PHE A 82 2.05 -26.28 -37.45
CA PHE A 82 3.48 -26.01 -37.67
C PHE A 82 3.94 -26.16 -39.13
N SER A 83 3.22 -26.85 -40.03
CA SER A 83 3.69 -27.05 -41.42
C SER A 83 3.27 -25.92 -42.39
N GLU A 84 2.33 -25.06 -42.01
CA GLU A 84 1.87 -23.94 -42.86
C GLU A 84 2.47 -22.58 -42.49
N TRP A 85 3.20 -22.50 -41.37
CA TRP A 85 3.98 -21.30 -41.01
C TRP A 85 5.19 -21.09 -41.95
N ASP A 86 5.64 -22.14 -42.65
CA ASP A 86 6.87 -22.14 -43.44
C ASP A 86 6.67 -21.82 -44.96
N VAL A 87 5.43 -21.71 -45.45
CA VAL A 87 5.15 -21.54 -46.91
C VAL A 87 4.53 -20.18 -47.28
N ARG A 88 4.08 -19.35 -46.32
CA ARG A 88 3.34 -18.09 -46.63
C ARG A 88 4.06 -16.77 -46.30
N PHE A 89 5.40 -16.77 -46.30
CA PHE A 89 6.19 -15.55 -46.48
C PHE A 89 6.29 -15.13 -47.96
N ASN A 90 5.18 -15.26 -48.71
CA ASN A 90 5.15 -14.85 -50.12
C ASN A 90 4.83 -13.35 -50.21
N ARG A 91 5.88 -12.56 -50.40
CA ARG A 91 5.86 -11.12 -50.64
C ARG A 91 5.21 -10.84 -51.99
N THR A 92 3.94 -10.45 -51.98
CA THR A 92 3.33 -9.34 -52.76
C THR A 92 1.82 -9.39 -52.59
N LEU A 93 1.23 -8.33 -52.01
CA LEU A 93 -0.21 -8.09 -52.12
C LEU A 93 -0.43 -7.32 -53.42
N GLU A 94 -0.79 -8.02 -54.49
CA GLU A 94 -1.41 -7.38 -55.64
C GLU A 94 -2.89 -7.11 -55.36
N ASN A 95 -3.30 -5.86 -55.61
CA ASN A 95 -4.68 -5.42 -55.57
C ASN A 95 -5.48 -6.11 -56.68
N THR A 96 -6.06 -7.28 -56.37
CA THR A 96 -7.12 -7.86 -57.21
C THR A 96 -8.47 -7.57 -56.58
N THR A 97 -8.89 -6.31 -56.68
CA THR A 97 -10.32 -5.96 -56.82
C THR A 97 -10.42 -4.55 -57.43
N THR A 98 -10.25 -4.48 -58.74
CA THR A 98 -10.97 -3.50 -59.56
C THR A 98 -12.43 -3.95 -59.65
N THR A 99 -13.19 -3.75 -58.58
CA THR A 99 -14.65 -3.70 -58.64
C THR A 99 -15.14 -2.67 -57.64
N ASP A 100 -15.50 -1.49 -58.17
CA ASP A 100 -16.28 -0.45 -57.51
C ASP A 100 -17.73 -0.93 -57.27
N GLU A 101 -17.92 -2.09 -56.64
CA GLU A 101 -19.23 -2.51 -56.16
C GLU A 101 -19.37 -2.18 -54.66
N PRO A 102 -20.49 -1.55 -54.25
CA PRO A 102 -20.73 -1.26 -52.84
C PRO A 102 -20.93 -2.59 -52.11
N LYS A 103 -19.86 -3.10 -51.47
CA LYS A 103 -19.94 -4.27 -50.60
C LYS A 103 -20.92 -3.96 -49.46
N GLU A 104 -22.05 -4.66 -49.48
CA GLU A 104 -23.07 -4.63 -48.42
C GLU A 104 -22.44 -4.74 -47.03
N LEU A 105 -23.07 -4.09 -46.02
CA LEU A 105 -22.61 -4.09 -44.64
C LEU A 105 -22.27 -5.52 -44.18
N ASN A 106 -20.98 -5.81 -44.04
CA ASN A 106 -20.51 -7.10 -43.57
C ASN A 106 -21.08 -7.33 -42.16
N ASN A 107 -21.59 -8.53 -41.85
CA ASN A 107 -22.27 -8.84 -40.58
C ASN A 107 -21.47 -8.38 -39.35
N ASN A 108 -20.14 -8.45 -39.40
CA ASN A 108 -19.24 -7.99 -38.34
C ASN A 108 -19.35 -6.48 -38.05
N THR A 109 -19.69 -5.67 -39.06
CA THR A 109 -19.90 -4.22 -38.93
C THR A 109 -21.13 -3.91 -38.12
N VAL A 110 -22.24 -4.64 -38.35
CA VAL A 110 -23.49 -4.47 -37.60
C VAL A 110 -23.28 -4.83 -36.14
N ILE A 111 -22.60 -5.95 -35.87
CA ILE A 111 -22.26 -6.39 -34.50
C ILE A 111 -21.43 -5.32 -33.79
N ALA A 112 -20.37 -4.82 -34.44
CA ALA A 112 -19.51 -3.79 -33.88
C ALA A 112 -20.27 -2.48 -33.64
N LEU A 113 -21.09 -2.03 -34.60
CA LEU A 113 -21.91 -0.82 -34.46
C LEU A 113 -22.88 -0.93 -33.28
N SER A 114 -23.61 -2.04 -33.18
CA SER A 114 -24.55 -2.28 -32.07
C SER A 114 -23.83 -2.32 -30.73
N LEU A 115 -22.70 -3.06 -30.64
CA LEU A 115 -21.92 -3.16 -29.43
C LEU A 115 -21.37 -1.79 -28.98
N PHE A 116 -20.62 -1.10 -29.84
CA PHE A 116 -20.06 0.20 -29.46
C PHE A 116 -21.13 1.28 -29.27
N GLY A 117 -22.27 1.18 -29.96
CA GLY A 117 -23.43 2.04 -29.68
C GLY A 117 -23.94 1.87 -28.25
N ILE A 118 -24.17 0.63 -27.82
CA ILE A 118 -24.61 0.31 -26.46
C ILE A 118 -23.55 0.71 -25.42
N LEU A 119 -22.27 0.41 -25.67
CA LEU A 119 -21.19 0.76 -24.75
C LEU A 119 -21.04 2.27 -24.56
N ASN A 120 -21.13 3.06 -25.64
CA ASN A 120 -21.13 4.52 -25.54
C ASN A 120 -22.32 5.03 -24.75
N LEU A 121 -23.53 4.50 -24.97
CA LEU A 121 -24.71 4.90 -24.21
C LEU A 121 -24.51 4.65 -22.70
N MET A 122 -24.03 3.45 -22.36
CA MET A 122 -23.72 3.10 -20.97
C MET A 122 -22.65 4.00 -20.37
N LEU A 123 -21.55 4.26 -21.09
CA LEU A 123 -20.48 5.14 -20.62
C LEU A 123 -20.91 6.60 -20.48
N ILE A 124 -21.76 7.11 -21.36
CA ILE A 124 -22.37 8.44 -21.20
C ILE A 124 -23.12 8.51 -19.87
N PHE A 125 -23.94 7.49 -19.59
CA PHE A 125 -24.72 7.44 -18.36
C PHE A 125 -23.84 7.34 -17.11
N VAL A 126 -22.83 6.46 -17.13
CA VAL A 126 -21.84 6.32 -16.04
C VAL A 126 -21.09 7.63 -15.82
N ASN A 127 -20.58 8.26 -16.88
CA ASN A 127 -19.85 9.52 -16.77
C ASN A 127 -20.75 10.68 -16.31
N ALA A 128 -22.02 10.72 -16.72
CA ALA A 128 -22.97 11.72 -16.24
C ALA A 128 -23.18 11.60 -14.73
N LEU A 129 -23.44 10.39 -14.22
CA LEU A 129 -23.55 10.14 -12.77
C LEU A 129 -22.26 10.55 -12.04
N ASP A 130 -21.11 10.17 -12.60
CA ASP A 130 -19.82 10.44 -11.98
C ASP A 130 -19.51 11.94 -11.91
N LEU A 131 -19.67 12.67 -13.02
CA LEU A 131 -19.43 14.11 -13.07
C LEU A 131 -20.42 14.88 -12.18
N THR A 132 -21.69 14.49 -12.14
CA THR A 132 -22.67 15.15 -11.24
C THR A 132 -22.32 14.98 -9.77
N ASN A 133 -21.77 13.84 -9.35
CA ASN A 133 -21.29 13.64 -7.99
C ASN A 133 -19.99 14.41 -7.71
N LEU A 134 -19.07 14.43 -8.68
CA LEU A 134 -17.80 15.15 -8.57
C LEU A 134 -17.99 16.68 -8.43
N PHE A 135 -18.93 17.27 -9.18
CA PHE A 135 -19.21 18.71 -9.13
C PHE A 135 -20.33 19.10 -8.14
N GLY A 136 -21.06 18.11 -7.61
CA GLY A 136 -22.22 18.30 -6.75
C GLY A 136 -21.91 18.09 -5.27
N SER A 137 -22.62 17.14 -4.65
CA SER A 137 -22.70 16.98 -3.20
C SER A 137 -21.40 16.53 -2.52
N HIS A 138 -20.39 16.06 -3.25
CA HIS A 138 -19.16 15.45 -2.68
C HIS A 138 -19.43 14.33 -1.65
N GLU A 139 -20.67 13.87 -1.54
CA GLU A 139 -21.09 12.85 -0.59
C GLU A 139 -20.99 11.48 -1.27
N LEU A 140 -20.23 10.60 -0.63
CA LEU A 140 -20.27 9.17 -0.92
C LEU A 140 -21.60 8.61 -0.36
N PRO A 141 -22.25 7.64 -1.03
CA PRO A 141 -23.44 6.99 -0.51
C PRO A 141 -23.19 6.45 0.91
N LYS A 142 -24.14 6.71 1.84
CA LYS A 142 -24.03 6.28 3.24
C LYS A 142 -23.86 4.76 3.32
N GLY A 143 -22.78 4.30 3.97
CA GLY A 143 -22.54 2.87 4.25
C GLY A 143 -21.53 2.15 3.33
N VAL A 144 -20.87 2.85 2.40
CA VAL A 144 -19.78 2.27 1.60
C VAL A 144 -18.44 2.47 2.33
N TYR A 145 -17.85 1.39 2.84
CA TYR A 145 -16.47 1.40 3.31
C TYR A 145 -15.53 1.68 2.12
N LEU A 146 -14.89 2.85 2.14
CA LEU A 146 -14.24 3.44 0.98
C LEU A 146 -13.03 2.63 0.47
N SER A 147 -12.39 1.83 1.33
CA SER A 147 -11.20 1.03 1.01
C SER A 147 -11.48 -0.13 0.06
N ASP A 148 -12.53 -0.92 0.32
CA ASP A 148 -12.89 -2.08 -0.52
C ASP A 148 -13.46 -1.63 -1.87
N PHE A 149 -14.02 -0.43 -1.89
CA PHE A 149 -14.62 0.14 -3.08
C PHE A 149 -13.56 0.58 -4.09
N VAL A 150 -12.52 1.32 -3.69
CA VAL A 150 -11.54 1.89 -4.62
C VAL A 150 -10.76 0.78 -5.36
N HIS A 151 -10.36 -0.28 -4.66
CA HIS A 151 -9.59 -1.35 -5.30
C HIS A 151 -10.41 -2.12 -6.32
N ASN A 152 -11.57 -2.64 -5.92
CA ASN A 152 -12.44 -3.38 -6.84
C ASN A 152 -12.91 -2.51 -8.01
N ALA A 153 -13.19 -1.23 -7.75
CA ALA A 153 -13.62 -0.31 -8.79
C ALA A 153 -12.55 -0.05 -9.85
N VAL A 154 -11.30 0.20 -9.43
CA VAL A 154 -10.17 0.44 -10.34
C VAL A 154 -9.84 -0.80 -11.15
N TRP A 155 -9.87 -1.99 -10.54
CA TRP A 155 -9.63 -3.25 -11.26
C TRP A 155 -10.69 -3.51 -12.33
N SER A 156 -11.98 -3.36 -11.99
CA SER A 156 -13.07 -3.57 -12.96
C SER A 156 -13.05 -2.54 -14.09
N LEU A 157 -12.67 -1.29 -13.80
CA LEU A 157 -12.43 -0.26 -14.81
C LEU A 157 -11.31 -0.67 -15.79
N ILE A 158 -10.11 -0.99 -15.28
CA ILE A 158 -8.96 -1.39 -16.11
C ILE A 158 -9.30 -2.62 -16.94
N PHE A 159 -9.94 -3.62 -16.33
CA PHE A 159 -10.32 -4.85 -17.01
C PHE A 159 -11.33 -4.60 -18.15
N SER A 160 -12.30 -3.71 -17.93
CA SER A 160 -13.26 -3.31 -18.98
C SER A 160 -12.55 -2.66 -20.17
N ILE A 161 -11.54 -1.82 -19.92
CA ILE A 161 -10.73 -1.18 -20.98
C ILE A 161 -9.95 -2.25 -21.75
N ILE A 162 -9.31 -3.19 -21.06
CA ILE A 162 -8.54 -4.26 -21.71
C ILE A 162 -9.43 -5.11 -22.62
N ILE A 163 -10.61 -5.54 -22.14
CA ILE A 163 -11.56 -6.31 -22.95
C ILE A 163 -11.99 -5.50 -24.18
N ALA A 164 -12.36 -4.24 -24.00
CA ALA A 164 -12.80 -3.39 -25.11
C ALA A 164 -11.70 -3.17 -26.14
N VAL A 165 -10.46 -2.92 -25.71
CA VAL A 165 -9.30 -2.83 -26.61
C VAL A 165 -9.08 -4.15 -27.35
N GLY A 166 -9.24 -5.30 -26.68
CA GLY A 166 -9.24 -6.62 -27.30
C GLY A 166 -10.29 -6.76 -28.40
N LEU A 167 -11.52 -6.29 -28.15
CA LEU A 167 -12.60 -6.28 -29.14
C LEU A 167 -12.29 -5.33 -30.30
N ILE A 168 -11.75 -4.13 -30.04
CA ILE A 168 -11.27 -3.21 -31.08
C ILE A 168 -10.20 -3.90 -31.94
N MET A 169 -9.25 -4.61 -31.34
CA MET A 169 -8.23 -5.35 -32.10
C MET A 169 -8.86 -6.43 -32.99
N TRP A 170 -9.85 -7.16 -32.47
CA TRP A 170 -10.55 -8.21 -33.23
C TRP A 170 -11.34 -7.65 -34.41
N PHE A 171 -12.15 -6.61 -34.19
CA PHE A 171 -12.96 -5.99 -35.24
C PHE A 171 -12.11 -5.28 -36.31
N PHE A 172 -10.99 -4.66 -35.94
CA PHE A 172 -10.14 -3.91 -36.86
C PHE A 172 -8.92 -4.71 -37.39
N LYS A 173 -9.03 -6.05 -37.52
CA LYS A 173 -7.98 -6.94 -38.05
C LYS A 173 -7.93 -7.05 -39.59
N GLY A 174 -8.94 -6.54 -40.33
CA GLY A 174 -9.06 -6.71 -41.79
C GLY A 174 -9.75 -5.55 -42.50
N ASP A 175 -10.67 -5.84 -43.44
CA ASP A 175 -11.35 -4.88 -44.32
C ASP A 175 -11.92 -3.64 -43.60
N LEU A 176 -12.39 -3.78 -42.35
CA LEU A 176 -12.93 -2.66 -41.55
C LEU A 176 -11.90 -1.57 -41.25
N ASN A 177 -10.60 -1.89 -41.27
CA ASN A 177 -9.53 -0.91 -41.09
C ASN A 177 -9.43 0.02 -42.33
N PHE A 178 -9.71 -0.52 -43.53
CA PHE A 178 -9.53 0.13 -44.83
C PHE A 178 -10.83 0.56 -45.54
N ASN A 179 -11.99 0.09 -45.08
CA ASN A 179 -13.28 0.40 -45.70
C ASN A 179 -13.71 1.85 -45.44
N LYS A 180 -13.98 2.62 -46.50
CA LYS A 180 -14.49 4.01 -46.43
C LYS A 180 -15.90 4.12 -45.84
N GLN A 181 -16.69 3.05 -45.83
CA GLN A 181 -18.04 3.03 -45.22
C GLN A 181 -18.04 2.84 -43.69
N SER A 182 -16.89 2.61 -43.03
CA SER A 182 -16.82 2.39 -41.57
C SER A 182 -16.62 3.67 -40.73
N LYS A 183 -16.86 4.87 -41.30
CA LYS A 183 -16.67 6.15 -40.60
C LYS A 183 -17.45 6.24 -39.29
N THR A 184 -18.72 5.81 -39.28
CA THR A 184 -19.57 5.81 -38.08
C THR A 184 -19.02 4.89 -36.99
N LEU A 185 -18.54 3.70 -37.37
CA LEU A 185 -17.94 2.78 -36.40
C LEU A 185 -16.64 3.35 -35.81
N LYS A 186 -15.77 3.93 -36.65
CA LYS A 186 -14.56 4.63 -36.17
C LYS A 186 -14.91 5.76 -35.21
N LEU A 187 -15.94 6.56 -35.52
CA LEU A 187 -16.42 7.62 -34.64
C LEU A 187 -16.90 7.07 -33.30
N LEU A 188 -17.73 6.00 -33.29
CA LEU A 188 -18.20 5.38 -32.04
C LEU A 188 -17.04 4.85 -31.20
N VAL A 189 -16.01 4.28 -31.82
CA VAL A 189 -14.83 3.82 -31.08
C VAL A 189 -14.03 5.01 -30.54
N TYR A 190 -13.88 6.11 -31.28
CA TYR A 190 -13.22 7.31 -30.76
C TYR A 190 -13.99 7.95 -29.61
N LEU A 191 -15.33 8.00 -29.70
CA LEU A 191 -16.18 8.45 -28.60
C LEU A 191 -16.02 7.54 -27.38
N TRP A 192 -15.97 6.22 -27.59
CA TRP A 192 -15.76 5.25 -26.52
C TRP A 192 -14.39 5.44 -25.84
N ILE A 193 -13.33 5.65 -26.63
CA ILE A 193 -11.98 5.93 -26.11
C ILE A 193 -11.99 7.21 -25.27
N LEU A 194 -12.62 8.28 -25.79
CA LEU A 194 -12.72 9.56 -25.09
C LEU A 194 -13.50 9.42 -23.77
N GLN A 195 -14.65 8.76 -23.80
CA GLN A 195 -15.47 8.53 -22.60
C GLN A 195 -14.76 7.63 -21.57
N SER A 196 -13.99 6.64 -22.03
CA SER A 196 -13.16 5.81 -21.15
C SER A 196 -12.03 6.62 -20.52
N ALA A 197 -11.43 7.55 -21.26
CA ALA A 197 -10.42 8.45 -20.71
C ALA A 197 -11.02 9.40 -19.65
N VAL A 198 -12.22 9.94 -19.88
CA VAL A 198 -12.97 10.72 -18.88
C VAL A 198 -13.21 9.90 -17.62
N MET A 199 -13.68 8.65 -17.76
CA MET A 199 -13.93 7.76 -16.63
C MET A 199 -12.66 7.46 -15.82
N VAL A 200 -11.51 7.28 -16.50
CA VAL A 200 -10.20 7.10 -15.86
C VAL A 200 -9.78 8.36 -15.10
N ILE A 201 -9.96 9.55 -15.69
CA ILE A 201 -9.63 10.82 -15.03
C ILE A 201 -10.50 11.01 -13.79
N SER A 202 -11.81 10.75 -13.87
CA SER A 202 -12.71 10.80 -12.72
C SER A 202 -12.27 9.86 -11.60
N ALA A 203 -11.79 8.65 -11.93
CA ALA A 203 -11.21 7.73 -10.96
C ALA A 203 -9.92 8.27 -10.30
N MET A 204 -9.06 8.97 -11.06
CA MET A 204 -7.87 9.65 -10.50
C MET A 204 -8.27 10.77 -9.52
N VAL A 205 -9.31 11.54 -9.82
CA VAL A 205 -9.82 12.59 -8.91
C VAL A 205 -10.35 11.97 -7.61
N ARG A 206 -11.15 10.89 -7.69
CA ARG A 206 -11.61 10.18 -6.48
C ARG A 206 -10.46 9.64 -5.65
N ASN A 207 -9.42 9.08 -6.28
CA ASN A 207 -8.22 8.64 -5.57
C ASN A 207 -7.50 9.81 -4.89
N SER A 208 -7.57 11.03 -5.46
CA SER A 208 -7.00 12.25 -4.87
C SER A 208 -7.73 12.66 -3.60
N TRP A 209 -9.06 12.64 -3.62
CA TRP A 209 -9.86 12.87 -2.42
C TRP A 209 -9.59 11.79 -1.35
N TYR A 210 -9.42 10.54 -1.77
CA TYR A 210 -9.10 9.45 -0.86
C TYR A 210 -7.74 9.64 -0.18
N VAL A 211 -6.72 10.09 -0.93
CA VAL A 211 -5.40 10.44 -0.39
C VAL A 211 -5.48 11.64 0.56
N ALA A 212 -6.32 12.64 0.25
CA ALA A 212 -6.49 13.82 1.09
C ALA A 212 -7.08 13.47 2.47
N GLU A 213 -8.02 12.52 2.54
CA GLU A 213 -8.66 12.14 3.80
C GLU A 213 -7.91 11.04 4.56
N TYR A 214 -7.32 10.06 3.86
CA TYR A 214 -6.71 8.87 4.47
C TYR A 214 -5.19 8.77 4.30
N GLN A 215 -4.52 9.86 3.94
CA GLN A 215 -3.07 9.94 3.70
C GLN A 215 -2.61 9.14 2.46
N LEU A 216 -1.33 9.26 2.09
CA LEU A 216 -0.74 8.57 0.95
C LEU A 216 -0.20 7.19 1.35
N THR A 217 -0.39 6.20 0.48
CA THR A 217 0.14 4.83 0.63
C THR A 217 0.61 4.29 -0.71
N TYR A 218 1.41 3.21 -0.68
CA TYR A 218 1.83 2.47 -1.87
C TYR A 218 0.68 2.07 -2.79
N LEU A 219 -0.41 1.56 -2.22
CA LEU A 219 -1.56 1.12 -2.98
C LEU A 219 -2.24 2.28 -3.73
N ARG A 220 -2.35 3.47 -3.10
CA ARG A 220 -2.94 4.67 -3.72
C ARG A 220 -2.02 5.26 -4.80
N ILE A 221 -0.70 5.20 -4.62
CA ILE A 221 0.27 5.56 -5.67
C ILE A 221 0.14 4.58 -6.86
N GLY A 222 0.06 3.29 -6.58
CA GLY A 222 -0.15 2.25 -7.58
C GLY A 222 -1.38 2.52 -8.45
N VAL A 223 -2.50 2.94 -7.84
CA VAL A 223 -3.70 3.35 -8.58
C VAL A 223 -3.39 4.45 -9.60
N TYR A 224 -2.66 5.51 -9.25
CA TYR A 224 -2.27 6.55 -10.22
C TYR A 224 -1.41 6.01 -11.35
N VAL A 225 -0.46 5.11 -11.06
CA VAL A 225 0.41 4.49 -12.06
C VAL A 225 -0.42 3.66 -13.05
N PHE A 226 -1.31 2.79 -12.56
CA PHE A 226 -2.16 1.95 -13.41
C PHE A 226 -3.18 2.76 -14.24
N LEU A 227 -3.76 3.81 -13.66
CA LEU A 227 -4.67 4.70 -14.40
C LEU A 227 -3.93 5.50 -15.48
N SER A 228 -2.70 5.96 -15.19
CA SER A 228 -1.84 6.62 -16.19
C SER A 228 -1.48 5.67 -17.34
N LEU A 229 -1.12 4.42 -17.04
CA LEU A 229 -0.89 3.39 -18.06
C LEU A 229 -2.13 3.11 -18.90
N SER A 230 -3.31 3.15 -18.29
CA SER A 230 -4.59 2.98 -18.99
C SER A 230 -4.87 4.15 -19.95
N LEU A 231 -4.58 5.39 -19.55
CA LEU A 231 -4.65 6.57 -20.45
C LEU A 231 -3.67 6.46 -21.62
N ILE A 232 -2.44 6.04 -21.35
CA ILE A 232 -1.44 5.81 -22.40
C ILE A 232 -1.91 4.70 -23.36
N GLY A 233 -2.46 3.60 -22.83
CA GLY A 233 -2.99 2.50 -23.64
C GLY A 233 -4.20 2.91 -24.50
N LEU A 234 -5.10 3.73 -23.96
CA LEU A 234 -6.20 4.34 -24.70
C LEU A 234 -5.69 5.26 -25.82
N PHE A 235 -4.66 6.08 -25.55
CA PHE A 235 -4.03 6.94 -26.54
C PHE A 235 -3.32 6.14 -27.66
N ILE A 236 -2.59 5.08 -27.31
CA ILE A 236 -1.98 4.16 -28.30
C ILE A 236 -3.08 3.49 -29.14
N THR A 237 -4.21 3.12 -28.53
CA THR A 237 -5.36 2.56 -29.25
C THR A 237 -5.96 3.56 -30.23
N PHE A 238 -6.11 4.82 -29.83
CA PHE A 238 -6.51 5.91 -30.71
C PHE A 238 -5.56 6.04 -31.91
N LEU A 239 -4.24 6.08 -31.67
CA LEU A 239 -3.22 6.15 -32.72
C LEU A 239 -3.26 4.93 -33.65
N LYS A 240 -3.51 3.74 -33.12
CA LYS A 240 -3.65 2.51 -33.90
C LYS A 240 -4.78 2.64 -34.91
N ILE A 241 -5.94 3.15 -34.50
CA ILE A 241 -7.10 3.28 -35.39
C ILE A 241 -6.88 4.40 -36.40
N ASN A 242 -6.35 5.54 -35.94
CA ASN A 242 -6.12 6.71 -36.79
C ASN A 242 -5.09 6.43 -37.89
N LYS A 243 -3.97 5.78 -37.53
CA LYS A 243 -2.88 5.44 -38.46
C LYS A 243 -2.97 4.01 -39.01
N THR A 244 -4.13 3.35 -38.84
CA THR A 244 -4.43 1.99 -39.33
C THR A 244 -3.30 0.98 -39.06
N LYS A 245 -2.72 0.99 -37.85
CA LYS A 245 -1.62 0.11 -37.46
C LYS A 245 -2.10 -1.31 -37.14
N SER A 246 -1.18 -2.27 -37.09
CA SER A 246 -1.46 -3.67 -36.76
C SER A 246 -1.81 -3.84 -35.27
N ALA A 247 -2.43 -4.97 -34.90
CA ALA A 247 -2.65 -5.32 -33.49
C ALA A 247 -1.32 -5.49 -32.73
N TRP A 248 -0.29 -6.03 -33.40
CA TRP A 248 1.05 -6.19 -32.82
C TRP A 248 1.70 -4.84 -32.44
N TYR A 249 1.46 -3.79 -33.22
CA TYR A 249 1.90 -2.44 -32.86
C TYR A 249 1.34 -2.01 -31.49
N LEU A 250 0.06 -2.26 -31.22
CA LEU A 250 -0.57 -1.89 -29.95
C LEU A 250 0.05 -2.65 -28.77
N VAL A 251 0.20 -3.96 -28.90
CA VAL A 251 0.79 -4.82 -27.85
C VAL A 251 2.22 -4.36 -27.54
N ARG A 252 3.06 -4.21 -28.58
CA ARG A 252 4.45 -3.79 -28.42
C ARG A 252 4.56 -2.41 -27.76
N GLN A 253 3.81 -1.43 -28.25
CA GLN A 253 3.87 -0.05 -27.71
C GLN A 253 3.37 0.02 -26.27
N ASN A 254 2.33 -0.75 -25.91
CA ASN A 254 1.90 -0.84 -24.51
C ASN A 254 2.98 -1.49 -23.64
N PHE A 255 3.61 -2.58 -24.09
CA PHE A 255 4.69 -3.22 -23.34
C PHE A 255 5.89 -2.28 -23.15
N GLU A 256 6.29 -1.54 -24.19
CA GLU A 256 7.34 -0.52 -24.11
C GLU A 256 6.97 0.59 -23.11
N ALA A 257 5.71 1.07 -23.13
CA ALA A 257 5.23 2.07 -22.17
C ALA A 257 5.21 1.57 -20.72
N TRP A 258 4.76 0.33 -20.49
CA TRP A 258 4.81 -0.32 -19.17
C TRP A 258 6.23 -0.46 -18.68
N PHE A 259 7.14 -0.99 -19.51
CA PHE A 259 8.53 -1.16 -19.16
C PHE A 259 9.20 0.17 -18.81
N LEU A 260 9.00 1.20 -19.65
CA LEU A 260 9.55 2.54 -19.42
C LEU A 260 9.01 3.15 -18.12
N LEU A 261 7.70 3.15 -17.92
CA LEU A 261 7.09 3.77 -16.74
C LEU A 261 7.49 3.05 -15.45
N LEU A 262 7.46 1.72 -15.42
CA LEU A 262 7.87 0.96 -14.23
C LEU A 262 9.37 1.13 -13.95
N SER A 263 10.20 1.21 -14.99
CA SER A 263 11.62 1.54 -14.84
C SER A 263 11.80 2.93 -14.25
N LEU A 264 11.07 3.94 -14.74
CA LEU A 264 11.08 5.29 -14.16
C LEU A 264 10.64 5.31 -12.69
N CYS A 265 9.61 4.55 -12.34
CA CYS A 265 9.14 4.41 -10.96
C CYS A 265 10.20 3.82 -10.02
N SER A 266 11.14 3.00 -10.52
CA SER A 266 12.22 2.42 -9.70
C SER A 266 13.25 3.45 -9.23
N PHE A 267 13.39 4.58 -9.93
CA PHE A 267 14.29 5.67 -9.54
C PHE A 267 13.70 6.59 -8.46
N VAL A 268 12.41 6.43 -8.15
CA VAL A 268 11.70 7.30 -7.22
C VAL A 268 11.73 6.73 -5.81
N ASN A 269 12.10 7.56 -4.84
CA ASN A 269 12.04 7.20 -3.43
C ASN A 269 10.61 7.37 -2.87
N TRP A 270 9.77 6.36 -3.10
CA TRP A 270 8.36 6.39 -2.69
C TRP A 270 8.17 6.52 -1.18
N ASP A 271 8.95 5.82 -0.36
CA ASP A 271 8.87 5.91 1.11
C ASP A 271 9.08 7.34 1.61
N LYS A 272 10.03 8.06 1.00
CA LYS A 272 10.29 9.46 1.33
C LYS A 272 9.10 10.35 0.92
N ILE A 273 8.60 10.20 -0.31
CA ILE A 273 7.45 10.97 -0.80
C ILE A 273 6.21 10.74 0.08
N ILE A 274 5.93 9.48 0.41
CA ILE A 274 4.84 9.08 1.30
C ILE A 274 4.99 9.76 2.66
N SER A 275 6.18 9.67 3.26
CA SER A 275 6.42 10.22 4.59
C SER A 275 6.35 11.74 4.61
N ASP A 276 7.01 12.42 3.66
CA ASP A 276 6.97 13.88 3.53
C ASP A 276 5.53 14.37 3.37
N TYR A 277 4.78 13.75 2.46
CA TYR A 277 3.39 14.12 2.20
C TYR A 277 2.52 13.91 3.43
N ASN A 278 2.59 12.73 4.06
CA ASN A 278 1.75 12.38 5.21
C ASN A 278 2.05 13.27 6.42
N ILE A 279 3.33 13.54 6.70
CA ILE A 279 3.76 14.42 7.79
C ILE A 279 3.31 15.87 7.55
N ALA A 280 3.39 16.34 6.30
CA ALA A 280 2.97 17.70 5.94
C ALA A 280 1.44 17.90 5.97
N HIS A 281 0.66 16.88 5.60
CA HIS A 281 -0.80 16.99 5.45
C HIS A 281 -1.60 16.43 6.64
N ALA A 282 -0.94 15.87 7.65
CA ALA A 282 -1.64 15.39 8.84
C ALA A 282 -2.30 16.56 9.60
N LYS A 283 -3.66 16.55 9.64
CA LYS A 283 -4.48 17.55 10.34
C LYS A 283 -4.08 17.70 11.83
N THR A 284 -3.73 16.58 12.47
CA THR A 284 -3.17 16.53 13.83
C THR A 284 -2.13 15.42 13.90
N PHE A 285 -1.21 15.51 14.87
CA PHE A 285 -0.23 14.44 15.08
C PHE A 285 -0.91 13.10 15.44
N LYS A 286 -2.05 13.13 16.13
CA LYS A 286 -2.86 11.95 16.45
C LYS A 286 -3.47 11.28 15.22
N ALA A 287 -3.81 12.05 14.19
CA ALA A 287 -4.37 11.54 12.94
C ALA A 287 -3.32 10.88 12.03
N LEU A 288 -2.02 11.12 12.27
CA LEU A 288 -0.94 10.51 11.50
C LEU A 288 -0.88 8.99 11.73
N ASP A 289 -0.86 8.21 10.66
CA ASP A 289 -0.69 6.75 10.74
C ASP A 289 0.79 6.40 11.00
N LYS A 290 1.14 6.45 12.29
CA LYS A 290 2.51 6.18 12.77
C LYS A 290 2.94 4.74 12.54
N SER A 291 2.03 3.78 12.72
CA SER A 291 2.32 2.37 12.49
C SER A 291 2.71 2.13 11.03
N TYR A 292 1.99 2.76 10.09
CA TYR A 292 2.33 2.69 8.68
C TYR A 292 3.70 3.33 8.39
N LEU A 293 3.95 4.56 8.85
CA LEU A 293 5.23 5.25 8.57
C LEU A 293 6.43 4.53 9.16
N VAL A 294 6.30 3.95 10.36
CA VAL A 294 7.39 3.18 10.97
C VAL A 294 7.62 1.85 10.24
N GLY A 295 6.64 1.33 9.51
CA GLY A 295 6.80 0.17 8.64
C GLY A 295 7.50 0.44 7.29
N LEU A 296 7.73 1.71 6.91
CA LEU A 296 8.45 2.06 5.68
C LEU A 296 9.98 1.87 5.83
N SER A 297 10.75 1.93 4.74
CA SER A 297 12.20 1.75 4.80
C SER A 297 12.93 2.94 5.44
N ASN A 298 14.24 2.78 5.71
CA ASN A 298 15.13 3.80 6.28
C ASN A 298 15.17 5.13 5.50
N ALA A 299 14.60 5.17 4.30
CA ALA A 299 14.35 6.39 3.53
C ALA A 299 13.65 7.52 4.30
N ASN A 300 12.81 7.19 5.30
CA ASN A 300 12.08 8.18 6.08
C ASN A 300 12.59 8.38 7.51
N LEU A 301 13.71 7.74 7.87
CA LEU A 301 14.25 7.78 9.23
C LEU A 301 14.56 9.22 9.71
N PRO A 302 15.12 10.13 8.88
CA PRO A 302 15.35 11.51 9.28
C PRO A 302 14.04 12.24 9.60
N GLU A 303 13.06 12.13 8.72
CA GLU A 303 11.75 12.77 8.89
C GLU A 303 11.00 12.19 10.10
N LEU A 304 11.04 10.87 10.31
CA LEU A 304 10.53 10.23 11.53
C LEU A 304 11.23 10.74 12.79
N THR A 305 12.54 10.98 12.74
CA THR A 305 13.29 11.51 13.90
C THR A 305 12.78 12.90 14.27
N THR A 306 12.47 13.77 13.31
CA THR A 306 11.83 15.07 13.59
C THR A 306 10.43 14.92 14.17
N VAL A 307 9.68 13.91 13.73
CA VAL A 307 8.33 13.57 14.20
C VAL A 307 8.36 13.09 15.65
N PHE A 308 9.32 12.23 16.01
CA PHE A 308 9.45 11.66 17.35
C PHE A 308 10.03 12.65 18.37
N PHE A 309 10.93 13.55 17.96
CA PHE A 309 11.71 14.39 18.87
C PHE A 309 11.64 15.90 18.62
N GLY A 310 10.84 16.38 17.67
CA GLY A 310 10.74 17.81 17.33
C GLY A 310 9.92 18.63 18.34
N ASP A 311 10.19 19.93 18.39
CA ASP A 311 9.63 20.92 19.33
C ASP A 311 8.13 21.24 19.16
N LYS A 312 7.40 20.53 18.29
CA LYS A 312 5.96 20.77 18.14
C LYS A 312 5.29 20.39 19.46
N LYS A 313 4.62 21.35 20.10
CA LYS A 313 3.87 21.22 21.38
C LYS A 313 2.84 20.07 21.40
N ASP A 314 2.52 19.51 20.24
CA ASP A 314 1.77 18.28 20.02
C ASP A 314 2.65 17.03 19.88
N SER A 315 3.86 16.99 20.47
CA SER A 315 4.62 15.75 20.56
C SER A 315 3.71 14.74 21.27
N LEU A 316 3.22 13.70 20.57
CA LEU A 316 2.38 12.62 21.14
C LEU A 316 3.09 11.86 22.29
N PHE A 317 4.29 12.32 22.65
CA PHE A 317 5.24 11.74 23.57
C PHE A 317 5.62 12.68 24.71
N ASN A 318 4.93 13.84 24.84
CA ASN A 318 4.94 14.60 26.08
C ASN A 318 4.30 13.71 27.18
N THR A 319 5.17 13.06 27.95
CA THR A 319 4.93 12.66 29.36
C THR A 319 3.65 11.87 29.65
N THR A 320 3.27 10.89 28.83
CA THR A 320 2.43 9.78 29.32
C THR A 320 3.31 8.63 29.77
N GLU A 321 3.04 8.08 30.96
CA GLU A 321 3.63 6.83 31.45
C GLU A 321 3.64 5.78 30.31
N ASN A 322 4.74 5.05 30.18
CA ASN A 322 4.91 3.92 29.24
C ASN A 322 5.04 4.25 27.75
N PHE A 323 5.39 5.49 27.35
CA PHE A 323 5.67 5.79 25.93
C PHE A 323 6.69 4.83 25.29
N GLN A 324 7.79 4.52 26.00
CA GLN A 324 8.82 3.58 25.53
C GLN A 324 8.29 2.16 25.27
N LYS A 325 7.11 1.83 25.79
CA LYS A 325 6.47 0.53 25.61
C LYS A 325 5.54 0.50 24.38
N ARG A 326 5.29 1.64 23.72
CA ARG A 326 4.47 1.68 22.50
C ARG A 326 5.18 1.00 21.33
N TYR A 327 4.41 0.24 20.56
CA TYR A 327 4.91 -0.53 19.43
C TYR A 327 5.67 0.34 18.42
N GLU A 328 5.10 1.49 18.03
CA GLU A 328 5.68 2.36 17.00
C GLU A 328 7.05 2.92 17.42
N PHE A 329 7.23 3.23 18.70
CA PHE A 329 8.51 3.74 19.21
C PHE A 329 9.57 2.66 19.32
N LYS A 330 9.20 1.44 19.71
CA LYS A 330 10.11 0.29 19.71
C LYS A 330 10.60 -0.01 18.30
N GLN A 331 9.69 -0.04 17.35
CA GLN A 331 10.02 -0.27 15.94
C GLN A 331 10.92 0.84 15.38
N TYR A 332 10.64 2.11 15.68
CA TYR A 332 11.52 3.22 15.32
C TYR A 332 12.92 3.08 15.95
N SER A 333 12.99 2.81 17.26
CA SER A 333 14.26 2.66 17.99
C SER A 333 15.10 1.51 17.44
N TRP A 334 14.45 0.40 17.09
CA TRP A 334 15.10 -0.75 16.46
C TRP A 334 15.67 -0.41 15.09
N ARG A 335 14.87 0.21 14.22
CA ARG A 335 15.34 0.67 12.89
C ARG A 335 16.49 1.65 12.99
N LEU A 336 16.44 2.57 13.95
CA LEU A 336 17.52 3.51 14.22
C LEU A 336 18.80 2.79 14.68
N TYR A 337 18.67 1.79 15.53
CA TYR A 337 19.78 0.94 15.97
C TYR A 337 20.42 0.17 14.81
N GLU A 338 19.62 -0.50 13.99
CA GLU A 338 20.09 -1.20 12.78
C GLU A 338 20.80 -0.26 11.82
N PHE A 339 20.21 0.90 11.55
CA PHE A 339 20.80 1.94 10.71
C PHE A 339 22.19 2.36 11.21
N MET A 340 22.37 2.54 12.52
CA MET A 340 23.67 2.90 13.10
C MET A 340 24.73 1.79 12.96
N ILE A 341 24.32 0.53 12.89
CA ILE A 341 25.23 -0.61 12.63
C ILE A 341 25.60 -0.66 11.16
N GLU A 342 24.60 -0.65 10.28
CA GLU A 342 24.78 -0.75 8.84
C GLU A 342 25.68 0.36 8.31
N ASN A 343 25.43 1.60 8.76
CA ASN A 343 26.21 2.77 8.37
C ASN A 343 27.68 2.70 8.81
N LYS A 344 28.02 1.90 9.83
CA LYS A 344 29.43 1.66 10.22
C LYS A 344 30.12 0.58 9.40
N LYS A 345 29.33 -0.32 8.78
CA LYS A 345 29.81 -1.45 7.98
C LYS A 345 29.84 -1.15 6.48
N GLU A 346 29.39 0.03 6.06
CA GLU A 346 29.32 0.41 4.65
C GLU A 346 30.72 0.32 4.01
N THR A 347 30.81 -0.48 2.95
CA THR A 347 31.99 -0.54 2.08
C THR A 347 31.64 0.04 0.72
N TRP A 348 32.64 0.25 -0.13
CA TRP A 348 32.41 0.76 -1.48
C TRP A 348 31.51 -0.18 -2.31
N GLN A 349 31.48 -1.49 -2.03
CA GLN A 349 30.61 -2.44 -2.73
C GLN A 349 29.13 -2.30 -2.35
N SER A 350 28.84 -1.89 -1.11
CA SER A 350 27.48 -1.65 -0.63
C SER A 350 27.02 -0.20 -0.82
N PHE A 351 27.81 0.61 -1.53
CA PHE A 351 27.55 2.04 -1.66
C PHE A 351 26.19 2.29 -2.33
N ASN A 352 25.36 3.09 -1.66
CA ASN A 352 24.09 3.54 -2.19
C ASN A 352 23.94 5.05 -1.98
N LEU A 353 23.69 5.78 -3.08
CA LEU A 353 23.55 7.24 -3.04
C LEU A 353 22.41 7.69 -2.11
N ARG A 354 21.30 6.94 -2.08
CA ARG A 354 20.15 7.19 -1.20
C ARG A 354 20.56 7.06 0.26
N ASP A 355 21.24 5.98 0.60
CA ASP A 355 21.60 5.68 1.99
C ASP A 355 22.67 6.66 2.50
N LYS A 356 23.59 7.10 1.63
CA LYS A 356 24.52 8.19 1.95
C LYS A 356 23.83 9.53 2.22
N ALA A 357 22.76 9.85 1.48
CA ALA A 357 21.97 11.05 1.72
C ALA A 357 21.21 10.96 3.06
N ILE A 358 20.65 9.78 3.37
CA ILE A 358 20.00 9.50 4.66
C ILE A 358 21.01 9.62 5.80
N ALA A 359 22.19 9.03 5.66
CA ALA A 359 23.27 9.10 6.65
C ALA A 359 23.73 10.53 6.92
N ARG A 360 23.82 11.38 5.89
CA ARG A 360 24.12 12.80 6.10
C ARG A 360 23.10 13.47 7.02
N LYS A 361 21.80 13.31 6.73
CA LYS A 361 20.73 13.89 7.55
C LYS A 361 20.70 13.30 8.96
N MET A 362 20.84 11.98 9.10
CA MET A 362 20.89 11.33 10.40
C MET A 362 22.09 11.79 11.23
N ASN A 363 23.25 11.99 10.60
CA ASN A 363 24.42 12.55 11.27
C ASN A 363 24.18 13.98 11.79
N GLU A 364 23.35 14.79 11.14
CA GLU A 364 22.93 16.09 11.67
C GLU A 364 22.06 15.92 12.92
N HIS A 365 21.11 14.97 12.92
CA HIS A 365 20.33 14.63 14.11
C HIS A 365 21.19 14.14 15.27
N PHE A 366 22.21 13.33 15.00
CA PHE A 366 23.16 12.87 16.02
C PHE A 366 24.01 14.02 16.56
N LYS A 367 24.51 14.91 15.69
CA LYS A 367 25.32 16.07 16.10
C LYS A 367 24.53 17.08 16.92
N ASN A 368 23.26 17.28 16.59
CA ASN A 368 22.37 18.22 17.28
C ASN A 368 21.71 17.61 18.53
N ASP A 369 22.05 16.37 18.88
CA ASP A 369 21.50 15.66 20.05
C ASP A 369 19.95 15.60 20.07
N HIS A 370 19.30 15.53 18.89
CA HIS A 370 17.84 15.48 18.81
C HIS A 370 17.26 14.22 19.45
N ILE A 371 17.99 13.11 19.37
CA ILE A 371 17.51 11.78 19.81
C ILE A 371 17.77 11.64 21.32
N THR A 372 16.68 11.68 22.09
CA THR A 372 16.74 11.69 23.56
C THR A 372 16.20 10.43 24.21
N HIS A 373 15.50 9.57 23.46
CA HIS A 373 14.90 8.35 23.97
C HIS A 373 15.23 7.17 23.06
N MET A 374 15.46 5.99 23.63
CA MET A 374 15.67 4.73 22.90
C MET A 374 14.99 3.56 23.62
N GLY A 375 14.19 2.79 22.89
CA GLY A 375 13.58 1.54 23.35
C GLY A 375 14.13 0.34 22.61
N LEU A 376 15.07 -0.37 23.22
CA LEU A 376 15.77 -1.52 22.66
C LEU A 376 15.46 -2.77 23.49
N ASP A 377 14.22 -3.25 23.40
CA ASP A 377 13.74 -4.38 24.19
C ASP A 377 13.53 -5.69 23.42
N ASN A 378 13.99 -5.73 22.17
CA ASN A 378 13.98 -6.93 21.32
C ASN A 378 15.11 -7.89 21.71
N TRP A 379 14.78 -9.18 21.86
CA TRP A 379 15.67 -10.23 22.33
C TRP A 379 16.99 -10.34 21.55
N GLY A 380 18.11 -10.05 22.24
CA GLY A 380 19.34 -10.87 22.12
C GLY A 380 20.58 -10.33 21.39
N LEU A 381 20.57 -9.16 20.73
CA LEU A 381 21.72 -8.72 19.89
C LEU A 381 22.04 -7.23 19.96
N VAL A 382 21.73 -6.58 21.09
CA VAL A 382 22.05 -5.16 21.27
C VAL A 382 23.42 -5.00 21.90
N GLU A 383 24.35 -4.37 21.19
CA GLU A 383 25.65 -3.95 21.68
C GLU A 383 25.64 -2.43 21.91
N LEU A 384 25.68 -2.01 23.18
CA LEU A 384 25.61 -0.58 23.54
C LEU A 384 26.71 0.27 22.93
N LYS A 385 27.86 -0.31 22.56
CA LYS A 385 28.94 0.37 21.83
C LYS A 385 28.46 1.02 20.54
N ASN A 386 27.38 0.50 19.94
CA ASN A 386 26.85 1.01 18.69
C ASN A 386 26.14 2.35 18.83
N ILE A 387 25.65 2.69 20.02
CA ILE A 387 24.82 3.87 20.29
C ILE A 387 25.52 4.94 21.16
N LEU A 388 26.83 4.79 21.42
CA LEU A 388 27.61 5.72 22.25
C LEU A 388 27.68 7.16 21.70
N THR A 389 27.29 7.36 20.44
CA THR A 389 27.15 8.69 19.83
C THR A 389 26.02 9.51 20.43
N LEU A 390 25.01 8.87 21.06
CA LEU A 390 23.83 9.51 21.65
C LEU A 390 24.11 10.05 23.06
N LYS A 391 24.93 11.09 23.18
CA LYS A 391 25.42 11.60 24.49
C LYS A 391 24.34 12.21 25.39
N LYS A 392 23.29 12.80 24.82
CA LYS A 392 22.17 13.40 25.56
C LYS A 392 20.96 12.48 25.70
N LEU A 393 21.16 11.17 25.59
CA LEU A 393 20.09 10.21 25.83
C LEU A 393 19.57 10.35 27.26
N LYS A 394 18.29 10.66 27.41
CA LYS A 394 17.57 10.79 28.67
C LYS A 394 16.88 9.50 29.06
N VAL A 395 16.51 8.69 28.09
CA VAL A 395 15.69 7.50 28.32
C VAL A 395 16.27 6.32 27.55
N LEU A 396 16.50 5.22 28.27
CA LEU A 396 17.02 3.99 27.69
C LEU A 396 16.31 2.77 28.27
N ASN A 397 15.54 2.09 27.43
CA ASN A 397 14.91 0.83 27.78
C ASN A 397 15.67 -0.33 27.12
N LEU A 398 16.18 -1.25 27.95
CA LEU A 398 16.94 -2.46 27.60
C LEU A 398 16.27 -3.71 28.17
N SER A 399 14.95 -3.68 28.29
CA SER A 399 14.16 -4.82 28.75
C SER A 399 14.45 -6.01 27.84
N ASN A 400 14.92 -7.11 28.38
CA ASN A 400 15.33 -8.30 27.63
C ASN A 400 16.63 -8.22 26.82
N VAL A 401 17.49 -7.25 27.08
CA VAL A 401 18.85 -7.18 26.51
C VAL A 401 19.89 -7.45 27.60
N PRO A 402 20.94 -8.26 27.33
CA PRO A 402 22.11 -8.35 28.21
C PRO A 402 22.80 -6.99 28.34
N VAL A 403 22.92 -6.48 29.56
CA VAL A 403 23.42 -5.12 29.79
C VAL A 403 24.91 -5.12 30.14
N ASP A 404 25.69 -4.38 29.36
CA ASP A 404 27.03 -3.97 29.76
C ASP A 404 26.95 -2.66 30.58
N PHE A 405 26.96 -2.80 31.90
CA PHE A 405 26.86 -1.67 32.83
C PHE A 405 28.05 -0.71 32.75
N GLU A 406 29.22 -1.10 32.23
CA GLU A 406 30.33 -0.16 32.01
C GLU A 406 29.97 0.85 30.91
N LEU A 407 29.32 0.38 29.85
CA LEU A 407 28.90 1.23 28.73
C LEU A 407 27.73 2.16 29.11
N ILE A 408 26.94 1.83 30.13
CA ILE A 408 25.87 2.73 30.64
C ILE A 408 26.45 4.05 31.17
N THR A 409 27.67 4.02 31.71
CA THR A 409 28.33 5.20 32.30
C THR A 409 28.57 6.33 31.29
N PHE A 410 28.57 6.01 29.99
CA PHE A 410 28.72 6.99 28.91
C PHE A 410 27.48 7.88 28.74
N PHE A 411 26.29 7.44 29.17
CA PHE A 411 25.04 8.18 29.02
C PHE A 411 24.72 9.03 30.26
N LYS A 412 25.54 10.07 30.51
CA LYS A 412 25.43 10.93 31.73
C LYS A 412 24.12 11.70 31.88
N ALA A 413 23.35 11.84 30.80
CA ALA A 413 22.08 12.55 30.77
C ALA A 413 20.85 11.68 31.10
N LEU A 414 21.04 10.38 31.38
CA LEU A 414 19.93 9.46 31.66
C LEU A 414 19.09 9.92 32.87
N GLU A 415 17.79 10.00 32.61
CA GLU A 415 16.70 10.25 33.55
C GLU A 415 15.87 8.98 33.78
N GLU A 416 15.74 8.09 32.78
CA GLU A 416 15.04 6.80 32.91
C GLU A 416 15.87 5.63 32.34
N LEU A 417 15.91 4.52 33.08
CA LEU A 417 16.62 3.29 32.69
C LEU A 417 15.77 2.06 33.03
N SER A 418 15.56 1.17 32.05
CA SER A 418 14.86 -0.12 32.24
C SER A 418 15.71 -1.29 31.77
N PHE A 419 15.74 -2.44 32.48
CA PHE A 419 16.42 -3.67 32.03
C PHE A 419 15.85 -4.94 32.68
N ASN A 420 16.24 -6.12 32.16
CA ASN A 420 15.71 -7.39 32.66
C ASN A 420 16.41 -7.91 33.91
N ASN A 421 17.72 -8.19 33.84
CA ASN A 421 18.38 -9.03 34.83
C ASN A 421 19.50 -8.28 35.57
N PHE A 422 19.67 -8.62 36.84
CA PHE A 422 20.73 -8.14 37.73
C PHE A 422 21.84 -9.17 37.85
N ASN A 423 23.09 -8.74 37.69
CA ASN A 423 24.23 -9.50 38.18
C ASN A 423 25.04 -8.59 39.14
N GLY A 424 25.17 -9.03 40.39
CA GLY A 424 25.32 -8.21 41.60
C GLY A 424 26.58 -7.35 41.74
N ASN A 425 27.58 -7.43 40.86
CA ASN A 425 28.85 -6.70 41.04
C ASN A 425 29.00 -5.42 40.21
N ARG A 426 28.03 -5.06 39.36
CA ARG A 426 28.19 -3.96 38.37
C ARG A 426 27.23 -2.78 38.54
N LEU A 427 26.40 -2.83 39.58
CA LEU A 427 25.39 -1.82 39.91
C LEU A 427 25.98 -0.45 40.30
N GLN A 428 27.22 -0.44 40.83
CA GLN A 428 27.93 0.79 41.16
C GLN A 428 28.09 1.72 39.95
N ASN A 429 28.16 1.17 38.73
CA ASN A 429 28.29 1.96 37.52
C ASN A 429 27.06 2.85 37.25
N ILE A 430 25.87 2.42 37.69
CA ILE A 430 24.63 3.20 37.56
C ILE A 430 24.66 4.45 38.45
N LEU A 431 25.45 4.45 39.54
CA LEU A 431 25.60 5.60 40.44
C LEU A 431 26.19 6.83 39.75
N LEU A 432 26.86 6.63 38.61
CA LEU A 432 27.40 7.71 37.80
C LEU A 432 26.27 8.50 37.09
N ASN A 433 25.08 7.94 36.93
CA ASN A 433 23.91 8.60 36.36
C ASN A 433 23.11 9.35 37.43
N LYS A 434 23.71 10.41 38.00
CA LYS A 434 23.09 11.23 39.08
C LYS A 434 21.76 11.91 38.70
N ASN A 435 21.41 11.91 37.41
CA ASN A 435 20.16 12.48 36.89
C ASN A 435 19.01 11.49 36.85
N LEU A 436 19.24 10.22 37.21
CA LEU A 436 18.23 9.18 37.15
C LEU A 436 17.05 9.49 38.07
N LYS A 437 15.87 9.58 37.48
CA LYS A 437 14.58 9.81 38.13
C LYS A 437 13.73 8.55 38.19
N LYS A 438 13.83 7.68 37.19
CA LYS A 438 13.10 6.42 37.11
C LYS A 438 14.02 5.27 36.82
N PHE A 439 13.79 4.16 37.52
CA PHE A 439 14.57 2.95 37.38
C PHE A 439 13.63 1.74 37.39
N GLU A 440 13.68 0.91 36.35
CA GLU A 440 12.77 -0.22 36.17
C GLU A 440 13.53 -1.53 35.92
N VAL A 441 13.09 -2.59 36.58
CA VAL A 441 13.66 -3.92 36.50
C VAL A 441 12.52 -4.91 36.28
N ILE A 442 12.62 -5.76 35.26
CA ILE A 442 11.50 -6.58 34.80
C ILE A 442 11.59 -8.06 35.21
N ASN A 443 12.79 -8.67 35.22
CA ASN A 443 12.92 -10.12 35.43
C ASN A 443 13.96 -10.45 36.51
N TYR A 444 13.47 -10.90 37.66
CA TYR A 444 14.31 -11.18 38.82
C TYR A 444 14.53 -12.68 38.98
N TYR A 445 15.65 -13.19 38.45
CA TYR A 445 16.09 -14.56 38.72
C TYR A 445 17.05 -14.62 39.93
N GLU A 446 17.76 -13.53 40.21
CA GLU A 446 18.59 -13.38 41.42
C GLU A 446 18.44 -11.98 42.04
N GLY A 447 18.35 -11.97 43.36
CA GLY A 447 18.42 -10.79 44.25
C GLY A 447 19.28 -9.61 43.78
N VAL A 448 18.75 -8.40 43.59
CA VAL A 448 19.39 -7.16 44.02
C VAL A 448 19.62 -7.26 45.51
N ARG A 449 20.84 -7.54 45.93
CA ARG A 449 21.15 -7.62 47.37
C ARG A 449 21.58 -6.25 47.95
N GLU A 450 21.83 -5.27 47.08
CA GLU A 450 22.44 -3.98 47.43
C GLU A 450 21.52 -2.77 47.21
N PHE A 451 20.29 -2.80 47.73
CA PHE A 451 19.36 -1.65 47.61
C PHE A 451 19.88 -0.33 48.21
N GLN A 452 20.91 -0.38 49.06
CA GLN A 452 21.54 0.81 49.64
C GLN A 452 22.14 1.74 48.58
N ILE A 453 22.58 1.20 47.44
CA ILE A 453 23.13 2.01 46.34
C ILE A 453 22.11 3.04 45.84
N PHE A 454 20.81 2.74 45.89
CA PHE A 454 19.79 3.66 45.42
C PHE A 454 19.76 4.94 46.25
N GLN A 455 20.16 4.90 47.53
CA GLN A 455 20.27 6.09 48.38
C GLN A 455 21.25 7.15 47.84
N ALA A 456 22.24 6.75 47.03
CA ALA A 456 23.16 7.68 46.38
C ALA A 456 22.51 8.43 45.19
N LEU A 457 21.42 7.91 44.62
CA LEU A 457 20.68 8.51 43.51
C LEU A 457 19.64 9.52 44.02
N LYS A 458 20.11 10.69 44.45
CA LYS A 458 19.29 11.74 45.10
C LYS A 458 18.11 12.26 44.29
N LYS A 459 18.01 11.98 42.98
CA LYS A 459 16.89 12.39 42.12
C LYS A 459 15.90 11.26 41.80
N LEU A 460 16.13 10.05 42.33
CA LEU A 460 15.33 8.87 42.03
C LEU A 460 13.94 8.97 42.68
N GLU A 461 12.91 9.12 41.85
CA GLU A 461 11.52 9.31 42.27
C GLU A 461 10.69 8.04 42.15
N VAL A 462 11.00 7.18 41.17
CA VAL A 462 10.24 5.96 40.87
C VAL A 462 11.19 4.78 40.72
N ILE A 463 10.93 3.71 41.46
CA ILE A 463 11.59 2.42 41.33
C ILE A 463 10.52 1.38 40.96
N SER A 464 10.76 0.60 39.91
CA SER A 464 9.89 -0.50 39.50
C SER A 464 10.67 -1.82 39.59
N LEU A 465 10.17 -2.79 40.36
CA LEU A 465 10.82 -4.08 40.59
C LEU A 465 9.81 -5.22 40.45
N PRO A 466 10.24 -6.46 40.15
CA PRO A 466 9.33 -7.59 40.09
C PRO A 466 8.79 -7.94 41.47
N THR A 467 9.68 -8.03 42.44
CA THR A 467 9.41 -8.30 43.86
C THR A 467 10.44 -7.58 44.73
N ILE A 468 10.19 -7.51 46.03
CA ILE A 468 11.11 -6.98 47.04
C ILE A 468 10.84 -7.71 48.36
N THR A 469 11.80 -7.86 49.27
CA THR A 469 11.57 -8.40 50.62
C THR A 469 11.25 -7.30 51.64
N ASN A 470 10.72 -7.67 52.82
CA ASN A 470 10.42 -6.70 53.88
C ASN A 470 11.68 -5.99 54.42
N ASP A 471 12.82 -6.67 54.49
CA ASP A 471 14.09 -6.08 54.91
C ASP A 471 14.61 -5.07 53.90
N GLU A 472 14.46 -5.36 52.61
CA GLU A 472 14.85 -4.46 51.52
C GLU A 472 13.96 -3.22 51.45
N LEU A 473 12.65 -3.38 51.70
CA LEU A 473 11.70 -2.28 51.90
C LEU A 473 12.16 -1.32 53.00
N LEU A 474 12.62 -1.86 54.14
CA LEU A 474 13.14 -1.05 55.24
C LEU A 474 14.44 -0.33 54.86
N LYS A 475 15.34 -0.97 54.09
CA LYS A 475 16.58 -0.34 53.60
C LYS A 475 16.32 0.82 52.62
N LEU A 476 15.23 0.76 51.85
CA LEU A 476 14.79 1.86 50.99
C LEU A 476 14.07 2.98 51.75
N ASN A 477 13.50 2.68 52.92
CA ASN A 477 12.77 3.65 53.71
C ASN A 477 13.71 4.76 54.20
N GLY A 478 13.37 6.02 53.90
CA GLY A 478 14.23 7.18 54.17
C GLY A 478 15.02 7.69 52.97
N HIS A 479 14.82 7.12 51.77
CA HIS A 479 15.37 7.69 50.54
C HIS A 479 14.90 9.15 50.33
N PRO A 480 15.79 10.10 50.00
CA PRO A 480 15.48 11.53 50.06
C PRO A 480 14.41 12.02 49.06
N SER A 481 14.20 11.31 47.95
CA SER A 481 13.35 11.74 46.85
C SER A 481 12.42 10.66 46.29
N LEU A 482 12.42 9.46 46.89
CA LEU A 482 11.62 8.35 46.39
C LEU A 482 10.15 8.63 46.68
N LYS A 483 9.32 8.66 45.63
CA LYS A 483 7.88 8.93 45.74
C LYS A 483 7.06 7.65 45.62
N THR A 484 7.46 6.77 44.68
CA THR A 484 6.69 5.57 44.34
C THR A 484 7.61 4.36 44.15
N LEU A 485 7.27 3.25 44.81
CA LEU A 485 7.79 1.92 44.53
C LEU A 485 6.70 1.10 43.82
N GLN A 486 6.97 0.71 42.59
CA GLN A 486 6.10 -0.13 41.78
C GLN A 486 6.57 -1.59 41.85
N LEU A 487 5.68 -2.50 42.22
CA LEU A 487 5.98 -3.92 42.34
C LEU A 487 5.10 -4.72 41.38
N THR A 488 5.68 -5.65 40.62
CA THR A 488 4.91 -6.54 39.75
C THR A 488 4.08 -7.54 40.55
N THR A 489 4.55 -7.93 41.72
CA THR A 489 3.86 -8.86 42.61
C THR A 489 4.04 -8.42 44.06
N ILE A 490 2.93 -8.29 44.80
CA ILE A 490 2.95 -8.04 46.25
C ILE A 490 2.27 -9.21 46.96
N TYR A 491 3.03 -9.95 47.77
CA TYR A 491 2.49 -11.06 48.56
C TYR A 491 1.62 -10.54 49.73
N ASP A 492 0.65 -11.32 50.19
CA ASP A 492 -0.32 -10.87 51.20
C ASP A 492 0.34 -10.49 52.55
N GLU A 493 1.34 -11.24 52.98
CA GLU A 493 2.16 -10.91 54.16
C GLU A 493 2.85 -9.55 54.03
N GLN A 494 3.22 -9.15 52.81
CA GLN A 494 3.84 -7.86 52.54
C GLN A 494 2.82 -6.74 52.54
N LYS A 495 1.58 -6.99 52.08
CA LYS A 495 0.49 -6.00 52.15
C LYS A 495 0.22 -5.62 53.60
N GLU A 496 0.19 -6.60 54.49
CA GLU A 496 0.02 -6.37 55.92
C GLU A 496 1.21 -5.61 56.52
N PHE A 497 2.44 -6.00 56.17
CA PHE A 497 3.66 -5.30 56.58
C PHE A 497 3.66 -3.82 56.13
N ILE A 498 3.34 -3.55 54.86
CA ILE A 498 3.27 -2.20 54.27
C ILE A 498 2.20 -1.36 54.98
N LYS A 499 1.03 -1.96 55.29
CA LYS A 499 -0.05 -1.26 56.00
C LYS A 499 0.35 -0.88 57.42
N ASN A 500 1.12 -1.74 58.10
CA ASN A 500 1.52 -1.55 59.49
C ASN A 500 2.76 -0.65 59.64
N LYS A 501 3.54 -0.42 58.57
CA LYS A 501 4.74 0.43 58.59
C LYS A 501 4.50 1.80 57.95
N ARG A 502 5.02 2.86 58.59
CA ARG A 502 5.06 4.21 58.01
C ARG A 502 6.23 4.32 57.02
N LEU A 503 5.98 3.98 55.76
CA LEU A 503 6.94 4.18 54.67
C LEU A 503 6.93 5.63 54.19
N SER A 504 8.10 6.13 53.79
CA SER A 504 8.29 7.48 53.22
C SER A 504 7.80 7.63 51.77
N PHE A 505 7.43 6.52 51.11
CA PHE A 505 7.00 6.45 49.72
C PHE A 505 5.75 5.57 49.56
N LYS A 506 5.05 5.71 48.43
CA LYS A 506 3.88 4.88 48.12
C LYS A 506 4.32 3.57 47.47
N VAL A 507 3.83 2.43 47.96
CA VAL A 507 3.97 1.15 47.27
C VAL A 507 2.74 0.90 46.42
N LYS A 508 2.92 0.55 45.15
CA LYS A 508 1.85 0.23 44.21
C LYS A 508 2.14 -1.11 43.54
N GLU A 509 1.12 -1.96 43.48
CA GLU A 509 1.16 -3.12 42.61
C GLU A 509 0.88 -2.66 41.17
N VAL A 510 1.76 -3.00 40.24
CA VAL A 510 1.62 -2.69 38.81
C VAL A 510 1.67 -4.01 38.08
N GLY A 511 0.50 -4.50 37.66
CA GLY A 511 0.42 -5.73 36.89
C GLY A 511 1.22 -5.63 35.59
N TYR A 512 1.66 -6.77 35.07
CA TYR A 512 2.04 -6.84 33.65
C TYR A 512 0.88 -6.26 32.85
N ALA A 513 1.13 -5.21 32.08
CA ALA A 513 0.22 -4.84 31.01
C ALA A 513 0.09 -6.10 30.12
N ASN A 514 -1.07 -6.75 30.18
CA ASN A 514 -1.44 -8.07 29.62
C ASN A 514 -1.34 -9.29 30.55
N ARG A 515 -2.05 -9.26 31.68
CA ARG A 515 -2.97 -10.36 32.03
C ARG A 515 -4.34 -9.81 32.38
#